data_AF-A0A060X811-F1
#
_entry.id   AF-A0A060X811-F1
#
_cell.length_a   1.000
_cell.length_b   1.000
_cell.length_c   1.000
_cell.angle_alpha   90.00
_cell.angle_beta   90.00
_cell.angle_gamma   90.00
#
_symmetry.space_group_name_H-M   'P 1'
#
loop_
_entity.id
_entity.type
_entity.pdbx_description
1 polymer ?
#
loop_
_entity_poly.entity_id
_entity_poly.type
_entity_poly.pdbx_seq_one_letter_code
_entity_poly.pdbx_strand_id
1 'polypeptide(L)'
;MTKEIKDMTRDKKLWKTFFISPANNICFYGECSYYCSTEHALCGKPDQIEGSLAAFLPDLALAKRKTWRNPWRRSYHKRKKAEWEVDPDYCEEVKQTPPYDGGTRLLDIMDMTIFDFLMGNMDRHHYETFEKFGNESFIIHLDNGRGFGKHSHDEVSILVPLSQCCRSVTS
;
A
#
# COMPACT_ATOMS: atom_id res chain seq x y z
N MET A 1 7.37 -1.55 -24.23
CA MET A 1 5.99 -2.04 -24.02
C MET A 1 5.51 -3.01 -25.10
N THR A 2 5.91 -2.85 -26.37
CA THR A 2 5.50 -3.76 -27.46
C THR A 2 6.04 -5.18 -27.27
N LYS A 3 7.36 -5.33 -27.32
CA LYS A 3 8.04 -6.64 -27.28
C LYS A 3 7.88 -7.38 -25.94
N GLU A 4 7.87 -6.65 -24.84
CA GLU A 4 7.94 -7.25 -23.49
C GLU A 4 6.58 -7.43 -22.83
N ILE A 5 5.53 -6.72 -23.30
CA ILE A 5 4.19 -6.77 -22.69
C ILE A 5 3.15 -7.23 -23.71
N LYS A 6 2.93 -6.42 -24.76
CA LYS A 6 1.85 -6.67 -25.74
C LYS A 6 2.03 -8.00 -26.46
N ASP A 7 3.24 -8.27 -26.96
CA ASP A 7 3.50 -9.43 -27.81
C ASP A 7 3.70 -10.73 -27.01
N MET A 8 3.95 -10.62 -25.69
CA MET A 8 4.20 -11.75 -24.80
C MET A 8 2.98 -12.17 -23.99
N THR A 9 2.00 -11.29 -23.77
CA THR A 9 0.83 -11.60 -22.96
C THR A 9 -0.13 -12.56 -23.67
N ARG A 10 -0.63 -13.55 -22.92
CA ARG A 10 -1.77 -14.40 -23.34
C ARG A 10 -3.10 -13.91 -22.79
N ASP A 11 -3.08 -12.87 -21.94
CA ASP A 11 -4.28 -12.28 -21.38
C ASP A 11 -4.98 -11.39 -22.43
N LYS A 12 -6.12 -11.89 -22.93
CA LYS A 12 -6.94 -11.18 -23.91
C LYS A 12 -7.54 -9.89 -23.37
N LYS A 13 -7.74 -9.75 -22.06
CA LYS A 13 -8.29 -8.53 -21.45
C LYS A 13 -7.28 -7.40 -21.59
N LEU A 14 -6.04 -7.63 -21.16
CA LEU A 14 -4.95 -6.67 -21.30
C LEU A 14 -4.65 -6.37 -22.78
N TRP A 15 -4.49 -7.40 -23.60
CA TRP A 15 -4.10 -7.24 -25.01
C TRP A 15 -5.08 -6.37 -25.81
N LYS A 16 -6.38 -6.49 -25.56
CA LYS A 16 -7.41 -5.70 -26.26
C LYS A 16 -7.37 -4.20 -25.94
N THR A 17 -6.68 -3.80 -24.87
CA THR A 17 -6.60 -2.38 -24.47
C THR A 17 -5.48 -1.61 -25.17
N PHE A 18 -4.64 -2.27 -25.98
CA PHE A 18 -3.57 -1.59 -26.72
C PHE A 18 -4.12 -0.85 -27.94
N PHE A 19 -3.69 0.39 -28.13
CA PHE A 19 -4.04 1.21 -29.30
C PHE A 19 -2.90 2.16 -29.68
N ILE A 20 -3.01 2.78 -30.87
CA ILE A 20 -2.10 3.82 -31.34
C ILE A 20 -2.80 5.17 -31.14
N SER A 21 -2.16 6.07 -30.39
CA SER A 21 -2.67 7.42 -30.16
C SER A 21 -2.55 8.30 -31.41
N PRO A 22 -3.26 9.44 -31.49
CA PRO A 22 -3.10 10.41 -32.58
C PRO A 22 -1.68 10.95 -32.75
N ALA A 23 -0.87 10.92 -31.68
CA ALA A 23 0.55 11.28 -31.70
C ALA A 23 1.47 10.14 -32.21
N ASN A 24 0.90 9.06 -32.73
CA ASN A 24 1.59 7.87 -33.20
C ASN A 24 2.41 7.12 -32.13
N ASN A 25 2.03 7.27 -30.86
CA ASN A 25 2.59 6.49 -29.74
C ASN A 25 1.72 5.27 -29.44
N ILE A 26 2.34 4.19 -28.98
CA ILE A 26 1.63 3.00 -28.49
C ILE A 26 1.19 3.26 -27.05
N CYS A 27 -0.07 2.95 -26.76
CA CYS A 27 -0.70 3.13 -25.46
C CYS A 27 -1.50 1.89 -25.05
N PHE A 28 -1.72 1.70 -23.75
CA PHE A 28 -2.68 0.74 -23.20
C PHE A 28 -3.16 1.20 -21.82
N TYR A 29 -4.29 0.66 -21.35
CA TYR A 29 -4.88 1.04 -20.05
C TYR A 29 -5.29 -0.15 -19.16
N GLY A 30 -5.29 -1.39 -19.68
CA GLY A 30 -5.62 -2.58 -18.90
C GLY A 30 -7.08 -2.63 -18.41
N GLU A 31 -7.38 -3.55 -17.48
CA GLU A 31 -8.72 -3.72 -16.89
C GLU A 31 -8.61 -3.77 -15.37
N CYS A 32 -8.94 -2.66 -14.70
CA CYS A 32 -8.94 -2.52 -13.25
C CYS A 32 -10.00 -1.50 -12.79
N SER A 33 -10.15 -1.30 -11.48
CA SER A 33 -11.22 -0.46 -10.92
C SER A 33 -10.95 1.05 -10.94
N TYR A 34 -9.69 1.48 -10.81
CA TYR A 34 -9.31 2.89 -10.73
C TYR A 34 -8.34 3.24 -11.85
N TYR A 35 -8.64 4.31 -12.61
CA TYR A 35 -7.78 4.84 -13.67
C TYR A 35 -7.42 3.84 -14.79
N CYS A 36 -8.27 2.84 -15.05
CA CYS A 36 -8.12 1.89 -16.16
C CYS A 36 -9.11 2.20 -17.30
N SER A 37 -8.93 3.35 -17.95
CA SER A 37 -9.74 3.84 -19.07
C SER A 37 -8.86 4.54 -20.11
N THR A 38 -9.37 4.77 -21.32
CA THR A 38 -8.60 5.42 -22.41
C THR A 38 -8.06 6.81 -22.03
N GLU A 39 -8.81 7.56 -21.24
CA GLU A 39 -8.43 8.89 -20.70
C GLU A 39 -7.22 8.84 -19.75
N HIS A 40 -6.91 7.68 -19.16
CA HIS A 40 -5.79 7.47 -18.24
C HIS A 40 -4.75 6.48 -18.82
N ALA A 41 -4.76 6.26 -20.14
CA ALA A 41 -3.88 5.29 -20.77
C ALA A 41 -2.39 5.63 -20.57
N LEU A 42 -1.60 4.60 -20.32
CA LEU A 42 -0.15 4.68 -20.27
C LEU A 42 0.39 4.62 -21.69
N CYS A 43 1.08 5.68 -22.11
CA CYS A 43 1.62 5.84 -23.45
C CYS A 43 3.15 5.94 -23.41
N GLY A 44 3.80 5.35 -24.40
CA GLY A 44 5.25 5.43 -24.56
C GLY A 44 5.65 6.57 -25.49
N LYS A 45 6.96 6.66 -25.76
CA LYS A 45 7.50 7.59 -26.76
C LYS A 45 8.62 6.94 -27.59
N PRO A 46 8.30 6.21 -28.68
CA PRO A 46 6.95 5.85 -29.12
C PRO A 46 6.36 4.63 -28.40
N ASP A 47 7.19 3.71 -27.89
CA ASP A 47 6.74 2.40 -27.42
C ASP A 47 7.45 1.86 -26.16
N GLN A 48 8.26 2.69 -25.51
CA GLN A 48 8.88 2.39 -24.21
C GLN A 48 8.15 3.14 -23.09
N ILE A 49 7.98 2.47 -21.95
CA ILE A 49 7.46 3.04 -20.69
C ILE A 49 8.43 2.70 -19.58
N GLU A 50 8.55 3.59 -18.61
CA GLU A 50 9.27 3.36 -17.37
C GLU A 50 8.32 2.75 -16.33
N GLY A 51 8.86 1.91 -15.44
CA GLY A 51 8.12 1.34 -14.33
C GLY A 51 9.05 0.69 -13.31
N SER A 52 8.50 0.37 -12.14
CA SER A 52 9.22 -0.35 -11.08
C SER A 52 8.96 -1.85 -11.19
N LEU A 53 10.00 -2.67 -10.99
CA LEU A 53 9.87 -4.12 -10.83
C LEU A 53 10.08 -4.50 -9.35
N ALA A 54 9.01 -4.98 -8.71
CA ALA A 54 9.08 -5.52 -7.35
C ALA A 54 9.32 -7.03 -7.39
N ALA A 55 10.30 -7.51 -6.64
CA ALA A 55 10.53 -8.94 -6.50
C ALA A 55 9.32 -9.62 -5.84
N PHE A 56 8.88 -10.74 -6.38
CA PHE A 56 7.82 -11.52 -5.77
C PHE A 56 8.28 -12.16 -4.46
N LEU A 57 7.43 -12.06 -3.43
CA LEU A 57 7.54 -12.92 -2.26
C LEU A 57 7.26 -14.38 -2.66
N PRO A 58 7.68 -15.36 -1.83
CA PRO A 58 7.38 -16.76 -2.08
C PRO A 58 5.88 -16.99 -2.28
N ASP A 59 5.56 -18.00 -3.09
CA ASP A 59 4.17 -18.38 -3.37
C ASP A 59 3.41 -18.69 -2.06
N LEU A 60 2.14 -18.30 -2.01
CA LEU A 60 1.28 -18.48 -0.83
C LEU A 60 1.09 -19.95 -0.45
N ALA A 61 1.23 -20.89 -1.40
CA ALA A 61 1.20 -22.32 -1.13
C ALA A 61 2.41 -22.80 -0.30
N LEU A 62 3.55 -22.10 -0.42
CA LEU A 62 4.79 -22.42 0.31
C LEU A 62 4.93 -21.59 1.59
N ALA A 63 4.56 -20.31 1.52
CA ALA A 63 4.66 -19.36 2.64
C ALA A 63 3.34 -18.58 2.77
N LYS A 64 2.41 -19.13 3.55
CA LYS A 64 1.15 -18.45 3.85
C LYS A 64 1.42 -17.13 4.56
N ARG A 65 0.70 -16.10 4.13
CA ARG A 65 0.72 -14.76 4.71
C ARG A 65 -0.63 -14.49 5.36
N LYS A 66 -0.60 -13.84 6.51
CA LYS A 66 -1.78 -13.37 7.22
C LYS A 66 -1.91 -11.87 7.02
N THR A 67 -3.05 -11.46 6.48
CA THR A 67 -3.41 -10.05 6.34
C THR A 67 -4.11 -9.57 7.60
N TRP A 68 -3.63 -8.45 8.14
CA TRP A 68 -4.18 -7.80 9.32
C TRP A 68 -4.73 -6.44 8.95
N ARG A 69 -5.86 -6.09 9.55
CA ARG A 69 -6.41 -4.74 9.43
C ARG A 69 -5.65 -3.81 10.37
N ASN A 70 -5.15 -2.69 9.85
CA ASN A 70 -4.50 -1.66 10.67
C ASN A 70 -5.56 -0.99 11.58
N PRO A 71 -5.35 -0.88 12.91
CA PRO A 71 -6.26 -0.18 13.81
C PRO A 71 -6.48 1.28 13.41
N TRP A 72 -5.44 1.95 12.92
CA TRP A 72 -5.49 3.32 12.42
C TRP A 72 -5.87 3.44 10.95
N ARG A 73 -6.53 2.41 10.39
CA ARG A 73 -7.11 2.47 9.05
C ARG A 73 -8.08 3.65 8.96
N ARG A 74 -7.92 4.47 7.91
CA ARG A 74 -8.86 5.57 7.58
C ARG A 74 -10.26 5.05 7.26
N SER A 75 -11.27 5.92 7.28
CA SER A 75 -12.65 5.54 6.98
C SER A 75 -12.89 5.18 5.51
N TYR A 76 -12.02 5.64 4.59
CA TYR A 76 -12.21 5.57 3.13
C TYR A 76 -13.54 6.19 2.67
N HIS A 77 -14.06 7.14 3.46
CA HIS A 77 -15.34 7.77 3.19
C HIS A 77 -15.27 9.27 3.47
N LYS A 78 -15.64 10.09 2.48
CA LYS A 78 -15.40 11.55 2.48
C LYS A 78 -15.98 12.31 3.68
N ARG A 79 -17.06 11.80 4.29
CA ARG A 79 -17.77 12.48 5.39
C ARG A 79 -17.74 11.74 6.72
N LYS A 80 -17.22 10.51 6.74
CA LYS A 80 -17.22 9.68 7.95
C LYS A 80 -15.82 9.73 8.54
N LYS A 81 -15.71 10.09 9.80
CA LYS A 81 -14.46 9.99 10.55
C LYS A 81 -14.19 8.54 10.97
N ALA A 82 -12.94 8.17 11.11
CA ALA A 82 -12.53 6.94 11.78
C ALA A 82 -12.53 7.11 13.30
N GLU A 83 -12.62 6.01 14.06
CA GLU A 83 -12.68 6.06 15.53
C GLU A 83 -11.46 6.77 16.14
N TRP A 84 -10.26 6.46 15.65
CA TRP A 84 -9.02 7.11 16.10
C TRP A 84 -8.96 8.63 15.81
N GLU A 85 -9.80 9.16 14.91
CA GLU A 85 -9.88 10.60 14.63
C GLU A 85 -10.76 11.36 15.64
N VAL A 86 -11.56 10.64 16.43
CA VAL A 86 -12.50 11.22 17.41
C VAL A 86 -12.15 10.88 18.85
N ASP A 87 -11.48 9.74 19.06
CA ASP A 87 -11.03 9.30 20.38
C ASP A 87 -9.52 9.58 20.57
N PRO A 88 -9.13 10.50 21.47
CA PRO A 88 -7.72 10.76 21.76
C PRO A 88 -7.04 9.60 22.49
N ASP A 89 -7.79 8.79 23.25
CA ASP A 89 -7.29 7.68 24.06
C ASP A 89 -7.39 6.32 23.32
N TYR A 90 -7.69 6.34 22.01
CA TYR A 90 -7.91 5.16 21.18
C TYR A 90 -6.80 4.09 21.32
N CYS A 91 -5.54 4.50 21.47
CA CYS A 91 -4.44 3.54 21.63
C CYS A 91 -4.52 2.71 22.93
N GLU A 92 -5.16 3.21 23.99
CA GLU A 92 -5.34 2.44 25.23
C GLU A 92 -6.27 1.24 25.03
N GLU A 93 -7.28 1.34 24.16
CA GLU A 93 -8.10 0.20 23.74
C GLU A 93 -7.30 -0.75 22.84
N VAL A 94 -6.54 -0.20 21.88
CA VAL A 94 -5.71 -1.00 20.98
C VAL A 94 -4.69 -1.83 21.76
N LYS A 95 -4.04 -1.26 22.78
CA LYS A 95 -3.09 -1.95 23.67
C LYS A 95 -3.69 -3.13 24.44
N GLN A 96 -5.02 -3.23 24.53
CA GLN A 96 -5.72 -4.34 25.19
C GLN A 96 -6.30 -5.35 24.19
N THR A 97 -6.15 -5.09 22.89
CA THR A 97 -6.74 -5.89 21.83
C THR A 97 -5.71 -6.83 21.21
N PRO A 98 -5.95 -8.16 21.18
CA PRO A 98 -5.09 -9.07 20.43
C PRO A 98 -5.02 -8.72 18.94
N PRO A 99 -3.83 -8.74 18.30
CA PRO A 99 -2.52 -9.17 18.80
C PRO A 99 -1.63 -8.03 19.35
N TYR A 100 -2.17 -6.85 19.62
CA TYR A 100 -1.43 -5.63 19.99
C TYR A 100 -1.11 -5.54 21.48
N ASP A 101 -1.73 -6.40 22.28
CA ASP A 101 -1.56 -6.54 23.73
C ASP A 101 -0.33 -7.37 24.13
N GLY A 102 0.37 -7.96 23.15
CA GLY A 102 1.55 -8.80 23.39
C GLY A 102 2.63 -8.69 22.32
N GLY A 103 3.83 -9.16 22.67
CA GLY A 103 4.99 -9.21 21.78
C GLY A 103 5.46 -7.83 21.31
N THR A 104 6.02 -7.78 20.10
CA THR A 104 6.54 -6.56 19.46
C THR A 104 5.51 -5.85 18.59
N ARG A 105 4.31 -6.41 18.43
CA ARG A 105 3.41 -6.02 17.33
C ARG A 105 3.05 -4.54 17.33
N LEU A 106 2.78 -3.95 18.50
CA LEU A 106 2.47 -2.54 18.58
C LEU A 106 3.67 -1.67 18.19
N LEU A 107 4.89 -2.07 18.58
CA LEU A 107 6.13 -1.40 18.21
C LEU A 107 6.41 -1.53 16.71
N ASP A 108 6.16 -2.70 16.11
CA ASP A 108 6.28 -2.90 14.66
C ASP A 108 5.35 -1.95 13.88
N ILE A 109 4.16 -1.64 14.43
CA ILE A 109 3.28 -0.62 13.84
C ILE A 109 3.87 0.79 13.98
N MET A 110 4.55 1.11 15.08
CA MET A 110 5.18 2.43 15.25
C MET A 110 6.27 2.65 14.20
N ASP A 111 7.11 1.64 13.96
CA ASP A 111 8.15 1.67 12.93
C ASP A 111 7.54 1.83 11.53
N MET A 112 6.49 1.06 11.22
CA MET A 112 5.74 1.19 9.96
C MET A 112 5.11 2.58 9.81
N THR A 113 4.58 3.15 10.90
CA THR A 113 3.95 4.48 10.92
C THR A 113 4.96 5.58 10.62
N ILE A 114 6.16 5.50 11.22
CA ILE A 114 7.25 6.43 10.94
C ILE A 114 7.67 6.31 9.47
N PHE A 115 7.83 5.09 8.97
CA PHE A 115 8.15 4.84 7.57
C PHE A 115 7.12 5.46 6.62
N ASP A 116 5.83 5.23 6.86
CA ASP A 116 4.74 5.79 6.05
C ASP A 116 4.68 7.32 6.14
N PHE A 117 4.97 7.93 7.30
CA PHE A 117 5.03 9.38 7.45
C PHE A 117 6.14 9.99 6.60
N LEU A 118 7.35 9.43 6.64
CA LEU A 118 8.49 9.93 5.86
C LEU A 118 8.21 9.91 4.34
N MET A 119 7.39 8.97 3.88
CA MET A 119 6.98 8.90 2.48
C MET A 119 5.68 9.69 2.21
N GLY A 120 4.94 10.12 3.22
CA GLY A 120 3.58 10.67 3.06
C GLY A 120 2.55 9.64 2.57
N ASN A 121 2.75 8.35 2.84
CA ASN A 121 1.84 7.27 2.44
C ASN A 121 0.67 7.13 3.44
N MET A 122 -0.46 7.76 3.13
CA MET A 122 -1.65 7.72 3.98
C MET A 122 -2.57 6.50 3.78
N ASP A 123 -2.17 5.52 2.97
CA ASP A 123 -3.03 4.40 2.53
C ASP A 123 -2.72 3.05 3.20
N ARG A 124 -2.05 3.05 4.36
CA ARG A 124 -1.73 1.82 5.11
C ARG A 124 -2.94 1.23 5.84
N HIS A 125 -3.89 0.68 5.09
CA HIS A 125 -5.12 0.11 5.65
C HIS A 125 -5.01 -1.35 6.10
N HIS A 126 -4.07 -2.08 5.52
CA HIS A 126 -3.71 -3.44 5.92
C HIS A 126 -2.19 -3.56 6.01
N TYR A 127 -1.76 -4.60 6.71
CA TYR A 127 -0.38 -5.05 6.72
C TYR A 127 -0.34 -6.58 6.74
N GLU A 128 0.78 -7.17 6.35
CA GLU A 128 0.92 -8.62 6.28
C GLU A 128 2.02 -9.13 7.21
N THR A 129 1.84 -10.36 7.69
CA THR A 129 2.89 -11.14 8.37
C THR A 129 2.96 -12.53 7.78
N PHE A 130 4.07 -13.25 7.96
CA PHE A 130 4.12 -14.67 7.62
C PHE A 130 3.43 -15.49 8.69
N GLU A 131 2.44 -16.30 8.29
CA GLU A 131 1.62 -17.09 9.22
C GLU A 131 2.47 -18.09 10.02
N LYS A 132 3.51 -18.65 9.38
CA LYS A 132 4.43 -19.62 9.97
C LYS A 132 5.14 -19.12 11.24
N PHE A 133 5.37 -17.81 11.35
CA PHE A 133 6.07 -17.21 12.49
C PHE A 133 5.12 -16.68 13.58
N GLY A 134 3.81 -16.85 13.40
CA GLY A 134 2.82 -16.42 14.40
C GLY A 134 2.78 -14.90 14.58
N ASN A 135 2.56 -14.47 15.83
CA ASN A 135 2.42 -13.04 16.15
C ASN A 135 3.77 -12.34 16.40
N GLU A 136 4.81 -13.10 16.73
CA GLU A 136 6.18 -12.62 17.02
C GLU A 136 7.03 -12.59 15.74
N SER A 137 6.62 -11.74 14.80
CA SER A 137 7.28 -11.55 13.52
C SER A 137 7.12 -10.11 13.06
N PHE A 138 8.06 -9.66 12.24
CA PHE A 138 8.02 -8.37 11.57
C PHE A 138 6.80 -8.24 10.63
N ILE A 139 6.45 -6.99 10.35
CA ILE A 139 5.43 -6.60 9.38
C ILE A 139 6.07 -6.42 8.00
N ILE A 140 5.42 -6.96 6.97
CA ILE A 140 5.86 -6.80 5.58
C ILE A 140 5.28 -5.48 5.02
N HIS A 141 6.14 -4.52 4.67
CA HIS A 141 5.74 -3.23 4.10
C HIS A 141 5.50 -3.31 2.58
N LEU A 142 4.32 -3.81 2.16
CA LEU A 142 3.92 -3.92 0.76
C LEU A 142 3.16 -2.69 0.24
N ASP A 143 2.93 -2.58 -1.07
CA ASP A 143 2.05 -1.57 -1.68
C ASP A 143 2.37 -0.09 -1.34
N ASN A 144 3.64 0.29 -1.42
CA ASN A 144 4.12 1.64 -1.06
C ASN A 144 3.92 2.71 -2.16
N GLY A 145 3.24 2.37 -3.27
CA GLY A 145 3.13 3.22 -4.46
C GLY A 145 2.34 4.52 -4.30
N ARG A 146 1.76 4.76 -3.11
CA ARG A 146 1.05 6.01 -2.77
C ARG A 146 1.87 6.99 -1.93
N GLY A 147 3.14 6.66 -1.65
CA GLY A 147 4.10 7.60 -1.09
C GLY A 147 4.62 8.61 -2.13
N PHE A 148 5.39 9.59 -1.66
CA PHE A 148 6.09 10.62 -2.44
C PHE A 148 5.20 11.45 -3.40
N GLY A 149 3.89 11.47 -3.18
CA GLY A 149 2.95 12.22 -4.02
C GLY A 149 2.91 13.73 -3.76
N LYS A 150 3.42 14.19 -2.61
CA LYS A 150 3.45 15.62 -2.21
C LYS A 150 4.76 15.93 -1.48
N HIS A 151 5.62 16.75 -2.07
CA HIS A 151 6.95 17.06 -1.52
C HIS A 151 6.97 18.29 -0.60
N SER A 152 5.89 19.08 -0.56
CA SER A 152 5.80 20.33 0.21
C SER A 152 4.65 20.33 1.22
N HIS A 153 4.18 19.14 1.60
CA HIS A 153 3.09 18.94 2.55
C HIS A 153 3.37 17.72 3.40
N ASP A 154 3.46 17.92 4.71
CA ASP A 154 3.63 16.84 5.68
C ASP A 154 2.26 16.43 6.22
N GLU A 155 1.85 15.18 5.97
CA GLU A 155 0.57 14.65 6.42
C GLU A 155 0.68 14.13 7.86
N VAL A 156 0.62 15.04 8.82
CA VAL A 156 0.80 14.75 10.27
C VAL A 156 -0.20 13.72 10.78
N SER A 157 -1.37 13.58 10.15
CA SER A 157 -2.34 12.55 10.54
C SER A 157 -1.80 11.11 10.41
N ILE A 158 -0.73 10.89 9.63
CA ILE A 158 -0.05 9.59 9.58
C ILE A 158 0.64 9.28 10.91
N LEU A 159 1.17 10.27 11.64
CA LEU A 159 1.86 10.08 12.93
C LEU A 159 0.93 9.89 14.13
N VAL A 160 -0.39 9.96 13.94
CA VAL A 160 -1.37 9.79 15.03
C VAL A 160 -1.19 8.49 15.85
N PRO A 161 -0.90 7.32 15.26
CA PRO A 161 -0.58 6.11 16.02
C PRO A 161 0.56 6.33 17.01
N LEU A 162 1.64 6.99 16.58
CA LEU A 162 2.81 7.26 17.41
C LEU A 162 2.47 8.25 18.54
N SER A 163 1.74 9.32 18.23
CA SER A 163 1.36 10.33 19.23
C SER A 163 0.35 9.80 20.26
N GLN A 164 -0.56 8.91 19.86
CA GLN A 164 -1.53 8.31 20.78
C GLN A 164 -0.88 7.22 21.65
N CYS A 165 0.01 6.40 21.06
CA CYS A 165 0.61 5.29 21.79
C CYS A 165 1.80 5.68 22.66
N CYS A 166 2.53 6.75 22.28
CA CYS A 166 3.71 7.28 22.98
C CYS A 166 4.77 6.21 23.30
N ARG A 167 5.03 5.30 22.35
CA ARG A 167 6.04 4.24 22.47
C ARG A 167 6.80 4.10 21.16
N SER A 168 8.10 3.85 21.23
CA SER A 168 8.96 3.55 20.08
C SER A 168 10.05 2.57 20.50
N VAL A 169 10.64 1.85 19.54
CA VAL A 169 11.83 1.03 19.79
C VAL A 169 13.00 1.95 20.11
N THR A 170 13.82 1.58 21.10
CA THR A 170 15.11 2.24 21.36
C THR A 170 16.19 1.56 20.52
N SER A 171 17.02 2.35 19.84
CA SER A 171 18.13 1.87 19.01
C SER A 171 19.28 1.33 19.86
#